data_AF-A0A8D2FCC0-F1
#
_entry.id   AF-A0A8D2FCC0-F1
#
_cell.length_a   1.000
_cell.length_b   1.000
_cell.length_c   1.000
_cell.angle_alpha   90.00
_cell.angle_beta   90.00
_cell.angle_gamma   90.00
#
_symmetry.space_group_name_H-M   'P 1'
#
loop_
_entity.id
_entity.type
_entity.pdbx_description
1 polymer ?
#
loop_
_entity_poly.entity_id
_entity_poly.type
_entity_poly.pdbx_seq_one_letter_code
_entity_poly.pdbx_strand_id
1 'polypeptide(L)'
;MQRISSLIHLSLFWAGVMSAVELVPEHQTVIVSVGDPATLKCSMKGEAISNYYINWYRKTQDIQNPDPAVYQLRGSKSNDTSVCLFTDFDSVMNVSQSKDSDVHITDKTVLDMRSMDFKSNGAVAWSNKSDFACTSAFKDSVIPADTFFPGTESVCDANLVEKSFETDMNLNFQNLSVIGFRILLLKVAGFNLLMTLRLWSS
;
A
#
# COMPACT_ATOMS: atom_id res chain seq x y z
N MET A 1 3.36 58.37 -19.80
CA MET A 1 3.55 57.22 -20.71
C MET A 1 3.66 55.95 -19.88
N GLN A 2 2.70 55.05 -20.11
CA GLN A 2 2.60 53.62 -19.78
C GLN A 2 3.61 53.01 -18.79
N ARG A 3 3.17 52.90 -17.53
CA ARG A 3 3.38 51.69 -16.72
C ARG A 3 2.15 50.78 -16.95
N ILE A 4 2.33 49.47 -16.79
CA ILE A 4 1.35 48.37 -16.99
C ILE A 4 1.42 47.77 -18.41
N SER A 5 2.39 46.89 -18.68
CA SER A 5 2.25 45.80 -19.68
C SER A 5 3.50 44.89 -19.69
N SER A 6 3.77 44.16 -18.61
CA SER A 6 4.82 43.11 -18.65
C SER A 6 4.62 41.99 -17.62
N LEU A 7 3.37 41.59 -17.35
CA LEU A 7 3.07 40.52 -16.38
C LEU A 7 2.05 39.48 -16.87
N ILE A 8 1.62 39.49 -18.13
CA ILE A 8 0.52 38.61 -18.60
C ILE A 8 0.99 37.43 -19.48
N HIS A 9 2.26 37.35 -19.91
CA HIS A 9 2.67 36.31 -20.85
C HIS A 9 3.21 35.00 -20.26
N LEU A 10 3.19 34.80 -18.93
CA LEU A 10 3.81 33.62 -18.32
C LEU A 10 2.90 32.83 -17.37
N SER A 11 1.62 32.63 -17.71
CA SER A 11 0.71 31.77 -16.94
C SER A 11 -0.15 30.80 -17.78
N LEU A 12 0.11 30.64 -19.07
CA LEU A 12 -0.81 29.94 -19.99
C LEU A 12 -0.35 28.56 -20.51
N PHE A 13 0.67 27.92 -19.94
CA PHE A 13 1.21 26.67 -20.52
C PHE A 13 1.34 25.46 -19.58
N TRP A 14 0.51 25.30 -18.55
CA TRP A 14 0.52 24.07 -17.71
C TRP A 14 -0.87 23.58 -17.29
N ALA A 15 -1.85 23.61 -18.20
CA ALA A 15 -3.05 22.78 -18.06
C ALA A 15 -2.96 21.63 -19.07
N GLY A 16 -2.20 20.59 -18.71
CA GLY A 16 -2.24 19.33 -19.45
C GLY A 16 -3.64 18.74 -19.34
N VAL A 17 -4.34 18.61 -20.46
CA VAL A 17 -5.56 17.81 -20.52
C VAL A 17 -5.14 16.35 -20.39
N MET A 18 -5.34 15.77 -19.20
CA MET A 18 -5.31 14.32 -19.05
C MET A 18 -6.70 13.78 -19.36
N SER A 19 -6.85 13.05 -20.47
CA SER A 19 -8.04 12.21 -20.68
C SER A 19 -8.00 11.10 -19.62
N ALA A 20 -8.78 11.26 -18.56
CA ALA A 20 -8.91 10.26 -17.52
C ALA A 20 -9.98 9.24 -17.95
N VAL A 21 -9.54 8.05 -18.36
CA VAL A 21 -10.40 6.87 -18.39
C VAL A 21 -10.60 6.45 -16.93
N GLU A 22 -11.84 6.50 -16.46
CA GLU A 22 -12.16 6.17 -15.07
C GLU A 22 -12.91 4.85 -14.99
N LEU A 23 -12.42 3.94 -14.14
CA LEU A 23 -13.15 2.74 -13.78
C LEU A 23 -14.18 3.12 -12.71
N VAL A 24 -15.45 3.04 -13.09
CA VAL A 24 -16.58 3.37 -12.23
C VAL A 24 -17.24 2.05 -11.80
N PRO A 25 -17.41 1.79 -10.50
CA PRO A 25 -18.16 0.62 -10.05
C PRO A 25 -19.58 0.66 -10.65
N GLU A 26 -20.03 -0.45 -11.24
CA GLU A 26 -21.36 -0.55 -11.84
C GLU A 26 -22.43 -0.43 -10.75
N HIS A 27 -22.16 -0.98 -9.57
CA HIS A 27 -23.00 -0.86 -8.38
C HIS A 27 -22.14 -0.34 -7.22
N GLN A 28 -22.61 0.73 -6.58
CA GLN A 28 -21.85 1.42 -5.53
C GLN A 28 -21.84 0.65 -4.20
N THR A 29 -22.84 -0.22 -4.00
CA THR A 29 -22.94 -1.13 -2.85
C THR A 29 -23.56 -2.45 -3.32
N VAL A 30 -22.95 -3.57 -2.90
CA VAL A 30 -23.49 -4.92 -3.12
C VAL A 30 -23.67 -5.56 -1.75
N ILE A 31 -24.91 -5.85 -1.38
CA ILE A 31 -25.26 -6.50 -0.11
C ILE A 31 -25.23 -8.01 -0.35
N VAL A 32 -24.40 -8.71 0.41
CA VAL A 32 -24.21 -10.16 0.28
C VAL A 32 -24.23 -10.79 1.66
N SER A 33 -24.85 -11.96 1.76
CA SER A 33 -24.89 -12.75 2.99
C SER A 33 -23.54 -13.39 3.27
N VAL A 34 -23.22 -13.61 4.54
CA VAL A 34 -21.97 -14.26 4.95
C VAL A 34 -21.91 -15.68 4.36
N GLY A 35 -20.88 -15.95 3.55
CA GLY A 35 -20.66 -17.25 2.90
C GLY A 35 -21.02 -17.29 1.42
N ASP A 36 -21.74 -16.29 0.89
CA ASP A 36 -22.09 -16.24 -0.53
C ASP A 36 -21.03 -15.52 -1.37
N PRO A 37 -20.71 -16.02 -2.58
CA PRO A 37 -19.75 -15.39 -3.46
C PRO A 37 -20.30 -14.07 -4.04
N ALA A 38 -19.54 -12.99 -3.90
CA ALA A 38 -19.87 -11.67 -4.45
C ALA A 38 -19.06 -11.40 -5.73
N THR A 39 -19.71 -10.89 -6.78
CA THR A 39 -19.02 -10.40 -7.98
C THR A 39 -19.20 -8.88 -8.08
N LEU A 40 -18.12 -8.13 -7.91
CA LEU A 40 -18.11 -6.68 -8.13
C LEU A 40 -17.82 -6.40 -9.61
N LYS A 41 -18.76 -5.74 -10.29
CA LYS A 41 -18.59 -5.31 -11.67
C LYS A 41 -18.19 -3.84 -11.72
N CYS A 42 -17.25 -3.52 -12.60
CA CYS A 42 -16.89 -2.14 -12.93
C CYS A 42 -17.25 -1.85 -14.39
N SER A 43 -17.84 -0.68 -14.60
CA SER A 43 -18.00 -0.06 -15.90
C SER A 43 -16.89 0.98 -16.11
N MET A 44 -16.59 1.33 -17.35
CA MET A 44 -15.53 2.28 -17.66
C MET A 44 -16.14 3.50 -18.33
N LYS A 45 -15.82 4.70 -17.83
CA LYS A 45 -16.37 5.96 -18.31
C LYS A 45 -15.23 6.83 -18.85
N GLY A 46 -15.38 7.33 -20.08
CA GLY A 46 -14.30 8.01 -20.81
C GLY A 46 -14.46 7.86 -22.32
N GLU A 47 -13.44 8.24 -23.10
CA GLU A 47 -13.45 8.19 -24.58
C GLU A 47 -13.99 6.87 -25.14
N ALA A 48 -14.66 6.97 -26.30
CA ALA A 48 -15.24 5.83 -27.01
C ALA A 48 -14.13 4.86 -27.42
N ILE A 49 -13.89 3.83 -26.62
CA ILE A 49 -12.92 2.80 -26.98
C ILE A 49 -13.53 1.94 -28.09
N SER A 50 -13.27 2.33 -29.33
CA SER A 50 -13.59 1.53 -30.50
C SER A 50 -12.53 0.43 -30.68
N ASN A 51 -12.96 -0.83 -30.70
CA ASN A 51 -12.21 -2.01 -31.15
C ASN A 51 -11.06 -2.52 -30.26
N TYR A 52 -11.39 -3.15 -29.13
CA TYR A 52 -10.50 -4.10 -28.48
C TYR A 52 -11.30 -5.30 -27.94
N TYR A 53 -10.76 -6.50 -28.16
CA TYR A 53 -11.32 -7.75 -27.63
C TYR A 53 -10.73 -8.00 -26.24
N ILE A 54 -11.58 -8.00 -25.21
CA ILE A 54 -11.19 -8.40 -23.84
C ILE A 54 -11.44 -9.90 -23.70
N ASN A 55 -10.38 -10.71 -23.77
CA ASN A 55 -10.46 -12.14 -23.49
C ASN A 55 -10.10 -12.39 -22.02
N TRP A 56 -11.05 -12.95 -21.27
CA TRP A 56 -10.82 -13.39 -19.89
C TRP A 56 -10.42 -14.87 -19.88
N TYR A 57 -9.28 -15.19 -19.29
CA TYR A 57 -8.86 -16.57 -19.04
C TYR A 57 -8.56 -16.76 -17.55
N ARG A 58 -8.99 -17.89 -17.00
CA ARG A 58 -8.66 -18.30 -15.64
C ARG A 58 -7.22 -18.81 -15.63
N LYS A 59 -6.29 -17.97 -15.15
CA LYS A 59 -4.88 -18.34 -14.94
C LYS A 59 -4.65 -18.64 -13.47
N THR A 60 -4.60 -19.93 -13.11
CA THR A 60 -3.91 -20.36 -11.88
C THR A 60 -2.43 -20.11 -12.11
N GLN A 61 -1.91 -19.04 -11.51
CA GLN A 61 -0.56 -18.55 -11.73
C GLN A 61 0.22 -18.70 -10.43
N ASP A 62 1.44 -19.19 -10.55
CA ASP A 62 2.34 -19.48 -9.44
C ASP A 62 2.70 -18.20 -8.66
N ILE A 63 2.74 -18.26 -7.33
CA ILE A 63 3.17 -17.13 -6.50
C ILE A 63 4.69 -17.04 -6.60
N GLN A 64 5.19 -15.95 -7.17
CA GLN A 64 6.63 -15.72 -7.26
C GLN A 64 7.15 -15.26 -5.89
N ASN A 65 8.06 -16.05 -5.30
CA ASN A 65 8.67 -15.81 -3.99
C ASN A 65 7.64 -15.76 -2.83
N PRO A 66 7.07 -16.90 -2.42
CA PRO A 66 6.14 -16.96 -1.29
C PRO A 66 6.84 -16.54 0.02
N ASP A 67 6.14 -15.74 0.83
CA ASP A 67 6.58 -15.29 2.15
C ASP A 67 5.46 -15.56 3.17
N PRO A 68 5.26 -16.84 3.55
CA PRO A 68 4.11 -17.25 4.34
C PRO A 68 4.08 -16.53 5.69
N ALA A 69 2.95 -15.93 6.03
CA ALA A 69 2.77 -15.23 7.31
C ALA A 69 1.41 -15.50 7.93
N VAL A 70 1.38 -15.70 9.25
CA VAL A 70 0.17 -15.91 10.05
C VAL A 70 0.01 -14.76 11.03
N TYR A 71 -1.04 -13.98 10.84
CA TYR A 71 -1.37 -12.82 11.66
C TYR A 71 -2.56 -13.11 12.56
N GLN A 72 -2.47 -12.73 13.84
CA GLN A 72 -3.63 -12.72 14.75
C GLN A 72 -4.29 -11.35 14.77
N LEU A 73 -5.49 -11.27 14.18
CA LEU A 73 -6.32 -10.08 14.12
C LEU A 73 -7.32 -10.10 15.28
N ARG A 74 -7.62 -8.93 15.86
CA ARG A 74 -8.64 -8.76 16.90
C ARG A 74 -9.67 -7.75 16.47
N GLY A 75 -10.92 -7.96 16.89
CA GLY A 75 -11.99 -7.01 16.62
C GLY A 75 -11.76 -5.71 17.39
N SER A 76 -11.91 -4.55 16.73
CA SER A 76 -11.74 -3.24 17.39
C SER A 76 -12.75 -2.99 18.53
N LYS A 77 -13.88 -3.72 18.53
CA LYS A 77 -14.95 -3.61 19.53
C LYS A 77 -14.93 -4.71 20.59
N SER A 78 -14.16 -5.78 20.37
CA SER A 78 -14.07 -6.92 21.29
C SER A 78 -12.68 -7.55 21.16
N ASN A 79 -11.94 -7.52 22.26
CA ASN A 79 -10.63 -8.16 22.35
C ASN A 79 -10.72 -9.68 22.51
N ASP A 80 -11.90 -10.20 22.83
CA ASP A 80 -12.14 -11.61 23.10
C ASP A 80 -12.32 -12.42 21.81
N THR A 81 -12.62 -11.75 20.69
CA THR A 81 -12.74 -12.38 19.38
C THR A 81 -11.44 -12.18 18.61
N SER A 82 -10.71 -13.27 18.39
CA SER A 82 -9.52 -13.27 17.52
C SER A 82 -9.72 -14.13 16.28
N VAL A 83 -9.18 -13.64 15.18
CA VAL A 83 -9.23 -14.28 13.86
C VAL A 83 -7.80 -14.40 13.35
N CYS A 84 -7.47 -15.53 12.77
CA CYS A 84 -6.15 -15.81 12.23
C CYS A 84 -6.19 -15.69 10.73
N LEU A 85 -5.34 -14.84 10.17
CA LEU A 85 -5.14 -14.70 8.73
C LEU A 85 -3.81 -15.37 8.36
N PHE A 86 -3.89 -16.42 7.56
CA PHE A 86 -2.75 -17.01 6.90
C PHE A 86 -2.65 -16.47 5.48
N THR A 87 -1.53 -15.86 5.12
CA THR A 87 -1.35 -15.16 3.84
C THR A 87 0.00 -15.47 3.19
N ASP A 88 0.14 -15.12 1.91
CA ASP A 88 1.40 -15.05 1.16
C ASP A 88 2.15 -16.38 1.01
N PHE A 89 1.44 -17.49 1.21
CA PHE A 89 1.97 -18.83 1.07
C PHE A 89 1.92 -19.37 -0.36
N ASP A 90 2.73 -20.38 -0.64
CA ASP A 90 2.85 -21.01 -1.96
C ASP A 90 1.52 -21.59 -2.48
N SER A 91 1.31 -21.48 -3.79
CA SER A 91 0.17 -22.03 -4.52
C SER A 91 0.06 -23.56 -4.41
N VAL A 92 1.17 -24.26 -4.24
CA VAL A 92 1.22 -25.73 -4.09
C VAL A 92 0.85 -26.18 -2.68
N MET A 93 0.91 -25.27 -1.70
CA MET A 93 0.67 -25.60 -0.32
C MET A 93 -0.83 -25.78 -0.04
N ASN A 94 -1.14 -26.84 0.71
CA ASN A 94 -2.49 -27.14 1.16
C ASN A 94 -2.68 -26.62 2.59
N VAL A 95 -3.79 -25.94 2.81
CA VAL A 95 -4.20 -25.52 4.15
C VAL A 95 -4.85 -26.72 4.82
N SER A 96 -4.22 -27.25 5.87
CA SER A 96 -4.77 -28.38 6.62
C SER A 96 -5.90 -27.90 7.53
N GLN A 97 -6.99 -28.67 7.57
CA GLN A 97 -8.05 -28.42 8.53
C GLN A 97 -7.61 -28.83 9.94
N SER A 98 -8.03 -28.04 10.93
CA SER A 98 -7.77 -28.34 12.33
C SER A 98 -8.47 -29.63 12.75
N LYS A 99 -7.83 -30.42 13.61
CA LYS A 99 -8.45 -31.57 14.29
C LYS A 99 -9.35 -31.14 15.46
N ASP A 100 -9.27 -29.88 15.87
CA ASP A 100 -10.13 -29.31 16.89
C ASP A 100 -11.47 -28.90 16.27
N SER A 101 -12.57 -29.52 16.71
CA SER A 101 -13.92 -29.29 16.19
C SER A 101 -14.42 -27.87 16.38
N ASP A 102 -13.85 -27.11 17.31
CA ASP A 102 -14.26 -25.74 17.61
C ASP A 102 -13.46 -24.70 16.81
N VAL A 103 -12.52 -25.14 15.97
CA VAL A 103 -11.71 -24.28 15.10
C VAL A 103 -12.20 -24.43 13.67
N HIS A 104 -12.73 -23.35 13.12
CA HIS A 104 -13.14 -23.29 11.72
C HIS A 104 -12.01 -22.71 10.89
N ILE A 105 -11.66 -23.37 9.79
CA ILE A 105 -10.64 -22.93 8.83
C ILE A 105 -11.27 -22.92 7.44
N THR A 106 -11.07 -21.83 6.70
CA THR A 106 -11.54 -21.75 5.30
C THR A 106 -10.55 -22.45 4.37
N ASP A 107 -11.07 -22.90 3.24
CA ASP A 107 -10.24 -23.31 2.12
C ASP A 107 -9.36 -22.15 1.62
N LYS A 108 -8.29 -22.50 0.89
CA LYS A 108 -7.40 -21.54 0.24
C LYS A 108 -8.19 -20.67 -0.74
N THR A 109 -8.06 -19.37 -0.56
CA THR A 109 -8.56 -18.34 -1.48
C THR A 109 -7.39 -17.60 -2.11
N VAL A 110 -7.61 -16.99 -3.27
CA VAL A 110 -6.60 -16.18 -3.97
C VAL A 110 -7.09 -14.74 -4.02
N LEU A 111 -6.32 -13.84 -3.42
CA LEU A 111 -6.48 -12.40 -3.56
C LEU A 111 -5.66 -11.93 -4.77
N ASP A 112 -6.28 -11.19 -5.69
CA ASP A 112 -5.65 -10.63 -6.89
C ASP A 112 -5.73 -9.10 -6.86
N MET A 113 -4.61 -8.46 -6.52
CA MET A 113 -4.49 -7.01 -6.45
C MET A 113 -3.97 -6.46 -7.78
N ARG A 114 -4.91 -6.28 -8.71
CA ARG A 114 -4.63 -5.91 -10.11
C ARG A 114 -3.88 -4.58 -10.30
N SER A 115 -3.95 -3.65 -9.36
CA SER A 115 -3.23 -2.38 -9.45
C SER A 115 -1.73 -2.51 -9.24
N MET A 116 -1.29 -3.58 -8.59
CA MET A 116 0.12 -3.84 -8.25
C MET A 116 0.65 -5.12 -8.90
N ASP A 117 -0.13 -5.74 -9.80
CA ASP A 117 0.14 -7.07 -10.36
C ASP A 117 0.53 -8.10 -9.28
N PHE A 118 -0.06 -7.98 -8.08
CA PHE A 118 0.28 -8.77 -6.90
C PHE A 118 -0.83 -9.77 -6.59
N LYS A 119 -0.45 -11.03 -6.34
CA LYS A 119 -1.38 -12.09 -5.96
C LYS A 119 -0.91 -12.74 -4.68
N SER A 120 -1.86 -13.01 -3.79
CA SER A 120 -1.58 -13.64 -2.50
C SER A 120 -2.60 -14.74 -2.23
N ASN A 121 -2.13 -15.84 -1.66
CA ASN A 121 -3.02 -16.89 -1.17
C ASN A 121 -3.41 -16.57 0.27
N GLY A 122 -4.69 -16.75 0.59
CA GLY A 122 -5.24 -16.46 1.90
C GLY A 122 -6.09 -17.60 2.45
N ALA A 123 -5.97 -17.87 3.74
CA ALA A 123 -6.86 -18.72 4.50
C ALA A 123 -7.15 -18.07 5.85
N VAL A 124 -8.38 -18.25 6.35
CA VAL A 124 -8.82 -17.63 7.60
C VAL A 124 -9.24 -18.71 8.57
N ALA A 125 -8.83 -18.58 9.83
CA ALA A 125 -9.25 -19.46 10.91
C ALA A 125 -9.81 -18.66 12.10
N TRP A 126 -10.87 -19.18 12.72
CA TRP A 126 -11.46 -18.59 13.93
C TRP A 126 -12.03 -19.67 14.85
N SER A 127 -12.24 -19.30 16.11
CA SER A 127 -12.86 -20.15 17.12
C SER A 127 -13.67 -19.32 18.11
N ASN A 128 -14.64 -19.96 18.75
CA ASN A 128 -15.39 -19.38 19.88
C ASN A 128 -14.68 -19.57 21.23
N LYS A 129 -13.51 -20.23 21.24
CA LYS A 129 -12.71 -20.44 22.46
C LYS A 129 -12.00 -19.16 22.90
N SER A 130 -12.05 -18.85 24.18
CA SER A 130 -11.39 -17.68 24.77
C SER A 130 -9.86 -17.76 24.76
N ASP A 131 -9.30 -18.97 24.71
CA ASP A 131 -7.86 -19.27 24.66
C ASP A 131 -7.37 -19.56 23.22
N PHE A 132 -8.15 -19.17 22.20
CA PHE A 132 -7.80 -19.37 20.80
C PHE A 132 -6.54 -18.58 20.40
N ALA A 133 -5.53 -19.29 19.88
CA ALA A 133 -4.29 -18.73 19.39
C ALA A 133 -3.98 -19.23 17.97
N CYS A 134 -3.44 -18.37 17.12
CA CYS A 134 -3.17 -18.75 15.72
C CYS A 134 -2.10 -19.83 15.56
N THR A 135 -1.23 -19.97 16.56
CA THR A 135 -0.25 -21.05 16.63
C THR A 135 -0.89 -22.43 16.75
N SER A 136 -2.08 -22.55 17.37
CA SER A 136 -2.81 -23.81 17.44
C SER A 136 -3.68 -24.05 16.21
N ALA A 137 -4.20 -22.99 15.58
CA ALA A 137 -5.08 -23.09 14.42
C ALA A 137 -4.40 -23.73 13.20
N PHE A 138 -3.17 -23.32 12.89
CA PHE A 138 -2.43 -23.80 11.71
C PHE A 138 -1.29 -24.77 12.07
N LYS A 139 -1.32 -25.38 13.25
CA LYS A 139 -0.26 -26.27 13.75
C LYS A 139 0.02 -27.47 12.84
N ASP A 140 -1.03 -27.98 12.21
CA ASP A 140 -0.95 -29.13 11.30
C ASP A 140 -0.56 -28.71 9.87
N SER A 141 -0.43 -27.41 9.59
CA SER A 141 0.13 -26.91 8.33
C SER A 141 1.66 -26.86 8.48
N VAL A 142 2.41 -27.23 7.44
CA VAL A 142 3.88 -27.22 7.47
C VAL A 142 4.36 -25.76 7.37
N ILE A 143 4.23 -25.02 8.46
CA ILE A 143 4.59 -23.60 8.54
C ILE A 143 5.79 -23.44 9.48
N PRO A 144 6.87 -22.77 9.06
CA PRO A 144 7.98 -22.41 9.92
C PRO A 144 7.54 -21.58 11.14
N ALA A 145 8.24 -21.68 12.27
CA ALA A 145 7.81 -21.04 13.53
C ALA A 145 7.95 -19.50 13.52
N ASP A 146 8.79 -18.96 12.64
CA ASP A 146 9.09 -17.54 12.44
C ASP A 146 8.02 -16.78 11.63
N THR A 147 7.04 -17.49 11.07
CA THR A 147 5.94 -16.87 10.31
C THR A 147 4.78 -16.41 11.19
N PHE A 148 4.83 -16.67 12.50
CA PHE A 148 3.73 -16.38 13.42
C PHE A 148 3.93 -15.01 14.06
N PHE A 149 3.04 -14.07 13.72
CA PHE A 149 3.06 -12.72 14.24
C PHE A 149 1.90 -12.53 15.24
N PRO A 150 2.20 -12.37 16.54
CA PRO A 150 1.15 -12.18 17.55
C PRO A 150 0.48 -10.82 17.36
N GLY A 151 -0.83 -10.75 17.65
CA GLY A 151 -1.61 -9.52 17.63
C GLY A 151 -1.33 -8.57 18.81
N THR A 152 -0.19 -8.70 19.47
CA THR A 152 0.27 -7.75 20.48
C THR A 152 0.79 -6.51 19.79
N GLU A 153 0.47 -5.32 20.32
CA GLU A 153 1.04 -4.07 19.82
C GLU A 153 2.55 -4.20 19.73
N SER A 154 3.08 -4.08 18.52
CA SER A 154 4.52 -3.99 18.31
C SER A 154 5.01 -2.74 19.04
N VAL A 155 5.94 -2.90 19.97
CA VAL A 155 6.66 -1.76 20.54
C VAL A 155 7.44 -1.13 19.39
N CYS A 156 7.01 0.06 18.94
CA CYS A 156 7.75 0.83 17.97
C CYS A 156 9.07 1.28 18.59
N ASP A 157 10.13 0.49 18.39
CA ASP A 157 11.48 0.91 18.73
C ASP A 157 12.06 1.73 17.57
N ALA A 158 11.98 3.05 17.72
CA ALA A 158 12.53 3.99 16.75
C ALA A 158 14.03 3.77 16.48
N ASN A 159 14.77 3.24 17.47
CA ASN A 159 16.21 2.97 17.33
C ASN A 159 16.49 1.76 16.42
N LEU A 160 15.53 0.83 16.31
CA LEU A 160 15.64 -0.31 15.40
C LEU A 160 15.39 0.13 13.95
N VAL A 161 14.42 1.03 13.73
CA VAL A 161 14.07 1.59 12.42
C VAL A 161 15.19 2.50 11.89
N GLU A 162 15.88 3.23 12.78
CA GLU A 162 17.00 4.09 12.40
C GLU A 162 18.13 3.31 11.70
N LYS A 163 18.29 2.03 12.06
CA LYS A 163 19.31 1.13 11.49
C LYS A 163 18.99 0.65 10.07
N SER A 164 17.74 0.80 9.62
CA SER A 164 17.26 0.38 8.30
C SER A 164 17.24 1.49 7.26
N PHE A 165 17.64 2.72 7.62
CA PHE A 165 17.75 3.80 6.63
C PHE A 165 19.02 3.66 5.81
N GLU A 166 18.87 3.23 4.57
CA GLU A 166 19.89 3.36 3.54
C GLU A 166 19.80 4.74 2.87
N THR A 167 20.96 5.31 2.51
CA THR A 167 21.01 6.60 1.83
C THR A 167 21.03 6.42 0.31
N ASP A 168 19.97 6.87 -0.36
CA ASP A 168 19.88 6.90 -1.82
C ASP A 168 20.72 8.06 -2.39
N MET A 169 21.39 7.82 -3.53
CA MET A 169 22.13 8.81 -4.31
C MET A 169 21.29 10.05 -4.69
N ASN A 170 20.00 9.87 -4.98
CA ASN A 170 19.09 10.99 -5.28
C ASN A 170 18.85 11.87 -4.04
N LEU A 171 18.70 11.25 -2.86
CA LEU A 171 18.55 11.97 -1.59
C LEU A 171 19.83 12.76 -1.25
N ASN A 172 20.99 12.15 -1.50
CA ASN A 172 22.29 12.78 -1.32
C ASN A 172 22.47 13.99 -2.24
N PHE A 173 22.04 13.89 -3.51
CA PHE A 173 22.09 15.00 -4.46
C PHE A 173 21.15 16.15 -4.08
N GLN A 174 19.94 15.83 -3.60
CA GLN A 174 19.00 16.84 -3.09
C GLN A 174 19.56 17.55 -1.86
N ASN A 175 20.15 16.82 -0.91
CA ASN A 175 20.77 17.42 0.27
C ASN A 175 21.94 18.34 -0.11
N LEU A 176 22.79 17.91 -1.06
CA LEU A 176 23.87 18.74 -1.60
C LEU A 176 23.33 20.00 -2.31
N SER A 177 22.25 19.85 -3.07
CA SER A 177 21.59 20.98 -3.75
C SER A 177 21.03 21.98 -2.73
N VAL A 178 20.42 21.52 -1.64
CA VAL A 178 19.94 22.37 -0.55
C VAL A 178 21.10 23.13 0.11
N ILE A 179 22.23 22.46 0.37
CA ILE A 179 23.43 23.12 0.89
C ILE A 179 23.94 24.19 -0.09
N GLY A 180 23.98 23.87 -1.38
CA GLY A 180 24.37 24.80 -2.44
C GLY A 180 23.47 26.05 -2.49
N PHE A 181 22.16 25.86 -2.45
CA PHE A 181 21.20 26.97 -2.43
C PHE A 181 21.34 27.85 -1.18
N ARG A 182 21.60 27.25 0.00
CA ARG A 182 21.85 28.03 1.23
C ARG A 182 23.08 28.93 1.11
N ILE A 183 24.17 28.42 0.51
CA ILE A 183 25.38 29.22 0.28
C ILE A 183 25.10 30.36 -0.70
N LEU A 184 24.38 30.09 -1.80
CA LEU A 184 24.02 31.12 -2.77
C LEU A 184 23.14 32.20 -2.16
N LEU A 185 22.13 31.83 -1.36
CA LEU A 185 21.27 32.78 -0.66
C LEU A 185 22.06 33.66 0.30
N LEU A 186 22.99 33.11 1.07
CA LEU A 186 23.85 33.88 1.97
C LEU A 186 24.73 34.88 1.20
N LYS A 187 25.29 34.47 0.06
CA LYS A 187 26.08 35.38 -0.79
C LYS A 187 25.24 36.49 -1.39
N VAL A 188 24.05 36.18 -1.91
CA VAL A 188 23.15 37.17 -2.50
C VAL A 188 22.65 38.15 -1.44
N ALA A 189 22.25 37.66 -0.27
CA ALA A 189 21.82 38.51 0.84
C ALA A 189 22.96 39.43 1.32
N GLY A 190 24.18 38.89 1.48
CA GLY A 190 25.35 39.69 1.85
C GLY A 190 25.72 40.76 0.83
N PHE A 191 25.68 40.42 -0.47
CA PHE A 191 25.94 41.37 -1.55
C PHE A 191 24.88 42.48 -1.60
N ASN A 192 23.60 42.12 -1.52
CA ASN A 192 22.50 43.08 -1.50
C ASN A 192 22.62 44.03 -0.30
N LEU A 193 22.93 43.51 0.89
CA LEU A 193 23.10 44.31 2.09
C LEU A 193 24.28 45.29 1.97
N LEU A 194 25.41 44.83 1.42
CA LEU A 194 26.58 45.68 1.16
C LEU A 194 26.27 46.79 0.14
N MET A 195 25.55 46.47 -0.94
CA MET A 195 25.16 47.44 -1.96
C MET A 195 24.17 48.48 -1.41
N THR A 196 23.19 48.06 -0.61
CA THR A 196 22.29 49.00 0.06
C THR A 196 23.02 49.94 1.01
N LEU A 197 23.98 49.44 1.80
CA LEU A 197 24.79 50.29 2.69
C LEU A 197 25.68 51.26 1.91
N ARG A 198 26.30 50.83 0.82
CA ARG A 198 27.11 51.69 -0.06
C ARG A 198 26.28 52.82 -0.67
N LEU A 199 25.08 52.52 -1.17
CA LEU A 199 24.18 53.52 -1.77
C LEU A 199 23.59 54.48 -0.74
N TRP A 200 23.44 54.04 0.51
CA TRP A 200 22.92 54.89 1.59
C TRP A 200 24.00 55.76 2.26
N SER A 201 25.27 55.40 2.11
CA SER A 201 26.45 56.14 2.60
C SER A 201 26.93 57.25 1.65
N SER A 202 26.34 57.37 0.46
CA SER A 202 26.66 58.39 -0.54
C SER A 202 25.55 59.44 -0.63
#